data_AF-A0A512UK26-F1
#
_entry.id   AF-A0A512UK26-F1
#
_cell.length_a   1.000
_cell.length_b   1.000
_cell.length_c   1.000
_cell.angle_alpha   90.00
_cell.angle_beta   90.00
_cell.angle_gamma   90.00
#
_symmetry.space_group_name_H-M   'P 1'
#
loop_
_entity.id
_entity.type
_entity.pdbx_description
1 polymer ?
#
loop_
_entity_poly.entity_id
_entity_poly.type
_entity_poly.pdbx_seq_one_letter_code
_entity_poly.pdbx_strand_id
1 'polypeptide(L)'
;MMLSPVLFLFTLALGQTVLFTGNLYYFTPEKYPVLVRLGTEKNKVVGNGALPVVKYHDTGALFFSDNKKYLGVDKYGKFVMSEKPDTRFALVDKVGSQWTQILFYKGDGDFQLCEDGSIGYKSKCKGAQTISVEFEKTSLE
;
A
#
# COMPACT_ATOMS: atom_id res chain seq x y z
N MET A 1 55.32 4.62 -13.96
CA MET A 1 54.03 5.33 -13.98
C MET A 1 52.93 4.30 -14.21
N MET A 2 52.15 3.95 -13.18
CA MET A 2 51.02 3.02 -13.29
C MET A 2 49.74 3.84 -13.48
N LEU A 3 49.10 3.71 -14.64
CA LEU A 3 47.78 4.28 -14.93
C LEU A 3 46.70 3.35 -14.38
N SER A 4 45.99 3.79 -13.34
CA SER A 4 44.82 3.09 -12.79
C SER A 4 43.59 3.41 -13.64
N PRO A 5 42.90 2.42 -14.23
CA PRO A 5 41.68 2.67 -14.97
C PRO A 5 40.53 2.94 -13.99
N VAL A 6 40.06 4.19 -13.97
CA VAL A 6 38.84 4.58 -13.24
C VAL A 6 37.65 3.98 -13.98
N LEU A 7 37.15 2.86 -13.47
CA LEU A 7 35.96 2.19 -13.97
C LEU A 7 34.72 2.99 -13.52
N PHE A 8 34.18 3.83 -14.40
CA PHE A 8 32.89 4.49 -14.16
C PHE A 8 31.76 3.46 -14.30
N LEU A 9 31.32 2.90 -13.18
CA LEU A 9 30.07 2.14 -13.10
C LEU A 9 28.90 3.11 -13.22
N PHE A 10 28.32 3.20 -14.42
CA PHE A 10 27.03 3.85 -14.63
C PHE A 10 25.94 2.99 -13.98
N THR A 11 25.54 3.36 -12.76
CA THR A 11 24.31 2.85 -12.15
C THR A 11 23.12 3.43 -12.90
N LEU A 12 22.50 2.62 -13.75
CA LEU A 12 21.17 2.90 -14.29
C LEU A 12 20.18 2.92 -13.12
N ALA A 13 19.85 4.12 -12.65
CA ALA A 13 18.74 4.31 -11.73
C ALA A 13 17.45 4.05 -12.51
N LEU A 14 16.80 2.90 -12.26
CA LEU A 14 15.44 2.64 -12.71
C LEU A 14 14.51 3.63 -11.99
N GLY A 15 14.14 4.71 -12.67
CA GLY A 15 13.17 5.67 -12.16
C GLY A 15 11.79 5.03 -12.10
N GLN A 16 11.13 5.12 -10.94
CA GLN A 16 9.74 4.69 -10.79
C GLN A 16 8.81 5.85 -11.13
N THR A 17 7.84 5.62 -12.01
CA THR A 17 6.84 6.63 -12.36
C THR A 17 5.65 6.52 -11.41
N VAL A 18 5.18 7.64 -10.86
CA VAL A 18 3.93 7.68 -10.10
C VAL A 18 2.77 7.68 -11.09
N LEU A 19 1.88 6.68 -11.01
CA LEU A 19 0.66 6.61 -11.82
C LEU A 19 -0.49 7.34 -11.17
N PHE A 20 -0.69 7.12 -9.87
CA PHE A 20 -1.82 7.68 -9.13
C PHE A 20 -1.38 8.23 -7.77
N THR A 21 -2.08 9.26 -7.30
CA THR A 21 -1.98 9.77 -5.93
C THR A 21 -3.37 9.71 -5.32
N GLY A 22 -3.48 9.37 -4.03
CA GLY A 22 -4.77 9.12 -3.42
C GLY A 22 -4.70 8.77 -1.94
N ASN A 23 -5.78 8.21 -1.43
CA ASN A 23 -5.92 7.74 -0.06
C ASN A 23 -6.35 6.28 -0.05
N LEU A 24 -6.02 5.57 1.03
CA LEU A 24 -6.45 4.19 1.26
C LEU A 24 -7.55 4.12 2.30
N TYR A 25 -8.47 3.19 2.08
CA TYR A 25 -9.60 2.93 2.94
C TYR A 25 -9.83 1.43 3.08
N TYR A 26 -10.48 0.99 4.16
CA TYR A 26 -11.05 -0.36 4.22
C TYR A 26 -12.56 -0.33 4.36
N PHE A 27 -13.16 -1.43 3.91
CA PHE A 27 -14.59 -1.70 4.00
C PHE A 27 -14.82 -3.03 4.70
N THR A 28 -15.74 -3.04 5.66
CA THR A 28 -16.26 -4.27 6.26
C THR A 28 -17.53 -4.72 5.51
N PRO A 29 -17.70 -6.01 5.22
CA PRO A 29 -18.89 -6.53 4.52
C PRO A 29 -20.13 -6.65 5.42
N GLU A 30 -20.13 -6.05 6.60
CA GLU A 30 -21.25 -6.11 7.54
C GLU A 30 -22.49 -5.36 7.04
N LYS A 31 -23.63 -5.52 7.73
CA LYS A 31 -24.95 -4.97 7.37
C LYS A 31 -24.93 -3.44 7.11
N TYR A 32 -23.96 -2.74 7.69
CA TYR A 32 -23.71 -1.32 7.47
C TYR A 32 -22.24 -1.14 7.10
N PRO A 33 -21.90 -0.99 5.81
CA PRO A 33 -20.52 -0.83 5.39
C PRO A 33 -19.95 0.45 6.01
N VAL A 34 -18.92 0.29 6.84
CA VAL A 34 -18.20 1.43 7.41
C VAL A 34 -16.98 1.68 6.54
N LEU A 35 -16.90 2.88 5.99
CA LEU A 35 -15.71 3.35 5.30
C LEU A 35 -14.75 3.96 6.31
N VAL A 36 -13.60 3.33 6.52
CA VAL A 36 -12.60 3.82 7.45
C VAL A 36 -11.29 4.08 6.72
N ARG A 37 -10.74 5.28 6.92
CA ARG A 37 -9.46 5.70 6.34
C ARG A 37 -8.29 4.97 7.01
N LEU A 38 -7.34 4.58 6.17
CA LEU A 38 -6.09 3.97 6.60
C LEU A 38 -5.02 5.01 6.84
N GLY A 39 -4.43 4.95 8.03
CA GLY A 39 -3.24 5.70 8.39
C GLY A 39 -2.09 4.78 8.74
N THR A 40 -1.04 5.37 9.29
CA THR A 40 0.10 4.64 9.83
C THR A 40 0.29 4.93 11.30
N GLU A 41 0.55 3.90 12.09
CA GLU A 41 0.98 4.03 13.48
C GLU A 41 2.24 3.22 13.70
N LYS A 42 3.32 3.88 14.16
CA LYS A 42 4.67 3.29 14.26
C LYS A 42 5.11 2.77 12.89
N ASN A 43 5.10 1.45 12.69
CA ASN A 43 5.45 0.79 11.43
C ASN A 43 4.29 -0.04 10.87
N LYS A 44 3.04 0.15 11.33
CA LYS A 44 1.86 -0.60 10.88
C LYS A 44 0.93 0.30 10.08
N VAL A 45 0.17 -0.31 9.16
CA VAL A 45 -1.04 0.32 8.61
C VAL A 45 -2.22 -0.03 9.50
N VAL A 46 -2.97 1.01 9.90
CA VAL A 46 -4.08 0.89 10.84
C VAL A 46 -5.29 1.71 10.39
N GLY A 47 -6.48 1.28 10.81
CA GLY A 47 -7.73 2.00 10.62
C GLY A 47 -7.93 3.13 11.64
N ASN A 48 -7.17 4.22 11.53
CA ASN A 48 -7.19 5.31 12.54
C ASN A 48 -7.82 6.63 12.05
N GLY A 49 -8.36 6.70 10.84
CA GLY A 49 -8.99 7.91 10.32
C GLY A 49 -8.04 8.96 9.75
N ALA A 50 -6.72 8.74 9.81
CA ALA A 50 -5.74 9.66 9.21
C ALA A 50 -5.84 9.68 7.68
N LEU A 51 -5.32 10.75 7.07
CA LEU A 51 -5.36 10.99 5.62
C LEU A 51 -3.95 11.00 5.01
N PRO A 52 -3.23 9.86 5.01
CA PRO A 52 -1.92 9.83 4.39
C PRO A 52 -2.05 9.93 2.87
N VAL A 53 -1.23 10.78 2.26
CA VAL A 53 -1.13 10.82 0.80
C VAL A 53 -0.33 9.61 0.33
N VAL A 54 -1.02 8.69 -0.35
CA VAL A 54 -0.43 7.46 -0.90
C VAL A 54 -0.21 7.63 -2.40
N LYS A 55 1.00 7.32 -2.86
CA LYS A 55 1.36 7.30 -4.27
C LYS A 55 1.46 5.86 -4.75
N TYR A 56 0.81 5.54 -5.86
CA TYR A 56 0.92 4.26 -6.53
C TYR A 56 1.84 4.38 -7.74
N HIS A 57 2.88 3.56 -7.77
CA HIS A 57 3.88 3.55 -8.84
C HIS A 57 3.52 2.52 -9.92
N ASP A 58 4.03 2.73 -11.13
CA ASP A 58 3.91 1.80 -12.27
C ASP A 58 4.41 0.38 -11.98
N THR A 59 5.36 0.25 -11.07
CA THR A 59 5.87 -1.04 -10.58
C THR A 59 4.91 -1.77 -9.63
N GLY A 60 3.78 -1.19 -9.26
CA GLY A 60 2.87 -1.73 -8.25
C GLY A 60 3.21 -1.33 -6.81
N ALA A 61 4.28 -0.58 -6.58
CA ALA A 61 4.64 -0.13 -5.24
C ALA A 61 3.69 0.98 -4.73
N LEU A 62 3.32 0.92 -3.45
CA LEU A 62 2.58 1.97 -2.75
C LEU A 62 3.50 2.73 -1.81
N PHE A 63 3.59 4.05 -1.94
CA PHE A 63 4.45 4.91 -1.15
C PHE A 63 3.62 5.89 -0.30
N PHE A 64 3.81 5.86 1.01
CA PHE A 64 3.18 6.76 1.97
C PHE A 64 4.04 8.02 2.14
N SER A 65 3.52 9.16 1.66
CA SER A 65 4.29 10.41 1.59
C SER A 65 4.67 10.96 2.98
N ASP A 66 3.78 10.79 3.96
CA ASP A 66 3.92 11.35 5.32
C ASP A 66 5.15 10.83 6.05
N ASN A 67 5.46 9.54 5.89
CA ASN A 67 6.59 8.89 6.55
C ASN A 67 7.71 8.50 5.58
N LYS A 68 7.53 8.76 4.29
CA LYS A 68 8.47 8.46 3.20
C LYS A 68 8.84 6.98 3.09
N LYS A 69 7.87 6.09 3.31
CA LYS A 69 8.07 4.63 3.26
C LYS A 69 7.10 3.96 2.30
N TYR A 70 7.46 2.75 1.89
CA TYR A 70 6.62 1.91 1.06
C TYR A 70 5.74 1.00 1.93
N LEU A 71 4.56 0.68 1.42
CA LEU A 71 3.78 -0.43 1.95
C LEU A 71 4.49 -1.74 1.64
N GLY A 72 4.60 -2.61 2.63
CA GLY A 72 5.03 -3.99 2.48
C GLY A 72 4.18 -4.93 3.31
N VAL A 73 4.39 -6.23 3.09
CA VAL A 73 3.80 -7.29 3.91
C VAL A 73 4.94 -8.05 4.58
N ASP A 74 4.93 -8.12 5.91
CA ASP A 74 5.94 -8.87 6.66
C ASP A 74 5.75 -10.40 6.58
N LYS A 75 6.65 -11.14 7.22
CA LYS A 75 6.60 -12.62 7.23
C LYS A 75 5.37 -13.21 7.94
N TYR A 76 4.64 -12.41 8.72
CA TYR A 76 3.41 -12.79 9.41
C TYR A 76 2.15 -12.33 8.67
N GLY A 77 2.31 -11.80 7.46
CA GLY A 77 1.22 -11.28 6.66
C GLY A 77 0.72 -9.91 7.13
N LYS A 78 1.46 -9.15 7.95
CA LYS A 78 1.01 -7.84 8.42
C LYS A 78 1.46 -6.74 7.47
N PHE A 79 0.59 -5.75 7.27
CA PHE A 79 0.95 -4.53 6.55
C PHE A 79 1.90 -3.70 7.39
N VAL A 80 3.07 -3.42 6.83
CA VAL A 80 4.14 -2.69 7.49
C VAL A 80 4.73 -1.61 6.60
N MET A 81 5.30 -0.58 7.21
CA MET A 81 6.09 0.43 6.51
C MET A 81 7.52 -0.07 6.29
N SER A 82 7.96 -0.06 5.02
CA SER A 82 9.22 -0.63 4.54
C SER A 82 10.05 0.42 3.80
N GLU A 83 11.38 0.35 3.92
CA GLU A 83 12.31 1.18 3.13
C GLU A 83 12.37 0.73 1.67
N LYS A 84 12.05 -0.54 1.40
CA LYS A 84 12.09 -1.14 0.06
C LYS A 84 10.69 -1.28 -0.51
N PRO A 85 10.49 -0.98 -1.81
CA PRO A 85 9.20 -1.17 -2.46
C PRO A 85 8.84 -2.66 -2.52
N ASP A 86 7.58 -2.99 -2.20
CA ASP A 86 6.97 -4.28 -2.53
C ASP A 86 6.12 -4.09 -3.79
N THR A 87 6.51 -4.74 -4.88
CA THR A 87 5.89 -4.58 -6.20
C THR A 87 4.76 -5.58 -6.47
N ARG A 88 4.34 -6.33 -5.44
CA ARG A 88 3.31 -7.38 -5.56
C ARG A 88 1.90 -6.87 -5.30
N PHE A 89 1.73 -5.57 -5.09
CA PHE A 89 0.43 -4.93 -5.04
C PHE A 89 -0.06 -4.58 -6.45
N ALA A 90 -1.38 -4.58 -6.61
CA ALA A 90 -2.04 -4.13 -7.83
C ALA A 90 -3.30 -3.33 -7.47
N LEU A 91 -3.66 -2.35 -8.30
CA LEU A 91 -4.94 -1.66 -8.21
C LEU A 91 -5.82 -2.09 -9.39
N VAL A 92 -7.04 -2.51 -9.10
CA VAL A 92 -8.05 -2.92 -10.09
C VAL A 92 -9.25 -2.01 -9.98
N ASP A 93 -9.76 -1.51 -11.11
CA ASP A 93 -10.91 -0.60 -11.11
C ASP A 93 -12.14 -1.23 -10.44
N LYS A 94 -12.76 -0.48 -9.53
CA LYS A 94 -14.00 -0.89 -8.87
C LYS A 94 -15.16 -0.69 -9.84
N VAL A 95 -15.95 -1.74 -10.07
CA VAL A 95 -17.13 -1.66 -10.95
C VAL A 95 -18.06 -0.54 -10.47
N GLY A 96 -18.40 0.38 -11.37
CA GLY A 96 -19.25 1.53 -11.08
C GLY A 96 -18.55 2.74 -10.46
N SER A 97 -17.22 2.75 -10.35
CA SER A 97 -16.45 3.93 -9.93
C SER A 97 -15.30 4.23 -10.90
N GLN A 98 -15.11 5.50 -11.24
CA GLN A 98 -13.95 5.97 -12.03
C GLN A 98 -12.77 6.37 -11.13
N TRP A 99 -13.04 6.66 -9.86
CA TRP A 99 -12.09 7.23 -8.91
C TRP A 99 -11.58 6.21 -7.90
N THR A 100 -12.23 5.06 -7.81
CA THR A 100 -11.94 4.04 -6.79
C THR A 100 -11.40 2.77 -7.42
N GLN A 101 -10.33 2.25 -6.85
CA GLN A 101 -9.74 0.98 -7.23
C GLN A 101 -9.66 0.08 -6.01
N ILE A 102 -9.81 -1.23 -6.19
CA ILE A 102 -9.61 -2.23 -5.15
C ILE A 102 -8.13 -2.61 -5.13
N LEU A 103 -7.54 -2.64 -3.94
CA LEU A 103 -6.19 -3.10 -3.73
C LEU A 103 -6.14 -4.62 -3.73
N PHE A 104 -5.20 -5.18 -4.48
CA PHE A 104 -4.87 -6.60 -4.48
C PHE A 104 -3.43 -6.78 -4.03
N TYR A 105 -3.14 -7.88 -3.35
CA TYR A 105 -1.79 -8.33 -3.07
C TYR A 105 -1.61 -9.77 -3.52
N LYS A 106 -0.68 -10.01 -4.45
CA LYS A 106 -0.48 -11.33 -5.09
C LYS A 106 -1.77 -11.91 -5.68
N GLY A 107 -2.59 -11.05 -6.31
CA GLY A 107 -3.83 -11.45 -7.00
C GLY A 107 -5.05 -11.69 -6.10
N ASP A 108 -4.96 -11.37 -4.81
CA ASP A 108 -6.03 -11.55 -3.83
C ASP A 108 -6.37 -10.21 -3.16
N GLY A 109 -7.66 -9.88 -3.10
CA GLY A 109 -8.19 -8.61 -2.60
C GLY A 109 -8.79 -8.70 -1.20
N ASP A 110 -8.76 -9.89 -0.58
CA ASP A 110 -9.26 -10.12 0.77
C ASP A 110 -8.14 -9.90 1.80
N PHE A 111 -8.36 -8.93 2.69
CA PHE A 111 -7.45 -8.62 3.80
C PHE A 111 -8.12 -8.92 5.14
N GLN A 112 -7.33 -8.89 6.21
CA GLN A 112 -7.81 -9.10 7.57
C GLN A 112 -7.60 -7.85 8.41
N LEU A 113 -8.68 -7.32 8.96
CA LEU A 113 -8.63 -6.35 10.05
C LEU A 113 -8.52 -7.09 11.37
N CYS A 114 -7.53 -6.72 12.18
CA CYS A 114 -7.24 -7.39 13.43
C CYS A 114 -7.79 -6.62 14.63
N GLU A 115 -7.90 -7.28 15.79
CA GLU A 115 -8.35 -6.64 17.04
C GLU A 115 -7.49 -5.43 17.45
N ASP A 116 -6.20 -5.41 17.08
CA ASP A 116 -5.30 -4.28 17.31
C ASP A 116 -5.41 -3.17 16.25
N GLY A 117 -6.43 -3.22 15.39
CA GLY A 117 -6.67 -2.26 14.30
C GLY A 117 -5.72 -2.37 13.12
N SER A 118 -4.74 -3.28 13.17
CA SER A 118 -3.80 -3.49 12.07
C SER A 118 -4.40 -4.31 10.95
N ILE A 119 -3.92 -4.07 9.72
CA ILE A 119 -4.32 -4.82 8.54
C ILE A 119 -3.28 -5.87 8.18
N GLY A 120 -3.74 -7.00 7.66
CA GLY A 120 -2.87 -8.02 7.11
C GLY A 120 -3.45 -8.73 5.89
N TYR A 121 -2.57 -9.47 5.22
CA TYR A 121 -2.85 -10.38 4.12
C TYR A 121 -2.58 -11.82 4.58
N LYS A 122 -3.61 -12.67 4.49
CA LYS A 122 -3.60 -14.05 5.01
C LYS A 122 -3.08 -14.13 6.46
N SER A 123 -3.41 -13.11 7.26
CA SER A 123 -2.93 -13.00 8.64
C SER A 123 -3.86 -13.76 9.59
N LYS A 124 -3.27 -14.53 10.52
CA LYS A 124 -4.00 -15.30 11.55
C LYS A 124 -4.09 -14.53 12.87
N CYS A 125 -4.40 -13.24 12.81
CA CYS A 125 -4.50 -12.42 14.01
C CYS A 125 -5.80 -12.72 14.78
N LYS A 126 -5.80 -12.42 16.08
CA LYS A 126 -6.98 -12.53 16.92
C LYS A 126 -8.06 -11.55 16.42
N GLY A 127 -9.30 -12.04 16.36
CA GLY A 127 -10.45 -11.26 15.91
C GLY A 127 -10.42 -10.85 14.43
N ALA A 128 -9.67 -11.57 13.60
CA ALA A 128 -9.54 -11.26 12.17
C ALA A 128 -10.92 -11.19 11.49
N GLN A 129 -11.25 -10.02 10.96
CA GLN A 129 -12.42 -9.81 10.10
C GLN A 129 -11.95 -9.61 8.66
N THR A 130 -12.61 -10.27 7.70
CA THR A 130 -12.32 -10.06 6.28
C THR A 130 -12.78 -8.67 5.86
N ILE A 131 -11.88 -7.92 5.22
CA ILE A 131 -12.12 -6.58 4.70
C ILE A 131 -11.58 -6.47 3.26
N SER A 132 -12.14 -5.55 2.47
CA SER A 132 -11.49 -5.08 1.25
C SER A 132 -10.76 -3.77 1.54
N VAL A 133 -9.68 -3.51 0.80
CA VAL A 133 -8.98 -2.22 0.83
C VAL A 133 -9.18 -1.52 -0.51
N GLU A 134 -9.57 -0.25 -0.48
CA GLU A 134 -9.79 0.55 -1.67
C GLU A 134 -8.85 1.76 -1.69
N PHE A 135 -8.43 2.12 -2.89
CA PHE A 135 -7.64 3.29 -3.22
C PHE A 135 -8.54 4.31 -3.93
N GLU A 136 -8.70 5.48 -3.34
CA GLU A 136 -9.42 6.59 -3.96
C GLU A 136 -8.41 7.56 -4.55
N LYS A 137 -8.44 7.71 -5.88
CA LYS A 137 -7.60 8.65 -6.62
C LYS A 137 -8.00 10.08 -6.26
N THR A 138 -7.03 10.91 -5.91
CA THR A 138 -7.20 12.36 -5.86
C THR A 138 -6.86 12.90 -7.25
N SER A 139 -7.74 13.70 -7.84
CA SER A 139 -7.40 14.43 -9.06
C SER A 139 -6.19 15.32 -8.76
N LEU A 140 -5.09 15.12 -9.49
CA LEU A 140 -4.03 16.11 -9.56
C LEU A 140 -4.59 17.25 -10.43
N GLU A 141 -4.86 18.41 -9.82
CA GLU A 141 -5.04 19.67 -10.56
C GLU A 141 -3.75 20.06 -11.29
#